data_AF-A0A162Y760-F1
#
_entry.id   AF-A0A162Y760-F1
#
_cell.length_a   1.000
_cell.length_b   1.000
_cell.length_c   1.000
_cell.angle_alpha   90.00
_cell.angle_beta   90.00
_cell.angle_gamma   90.00
#
_symmetry.space_group_name_H-M   'P 1'
#
loop_
_entity.id
_entity.type
_entity.pdbx_description
1 polymer ?
#
loop_
_entity_poly.entity_id
_entity_poly.type
_entity_poly.pdbx_seq_one_letter_code
_entity_poly.pdbx_strand_id
1 'polypeptide(L)' 'CGRRMFLAALMVASKYLNDKNYRNKTWAKIASLDIAEINATEVVFLKLIDYQLYVSKPLYDKWVSLL' A
#
# COMPACT_ATOMS: atom_id res chain seq x y z
N CYS A 1 0.08 -14.67 -7.66
CA CYS A 1 -0.79 -13.88 -6.76
C CYS A 1 -0.03 -12.98 -5.77
N GLY A 2 1.05 -13.43 -5.10
CA GLY A 2 1.74 -12.62 -4.07
C GLY A 2 2.41 -11.32 -4.55
N ARG A 3 2.96 -11.27 -5.77
CA ARG A 3 3.64 -10.07 -6.30
C ARG A 3 2.73 -8.84 -6.39
N ARG A 4 1.43 -9.06 -6.64
CA ARG A 4 0.42 -7.98 -6.77
C ARG A 4 0.01 -7.42 -5.41
N MET A 5 -0.13 -8.29 -4.40
CA MET A 5 -0.44 -7.87 -3.02
C MET A 5 0.69 -7.05 -2.40
N PHE A 6 1.96 -7.44 -2.66
CA PHE A 6 3.11 -6.66 -2.21
C PHE A 6 3.13 -5.25 -2.80
N LEU A 7 2.87 -5.14 -4.12
CA LEU A 7 2.78 -3.84 -4.78
C LEU A 7 1.64 -2.98 -4.21
N ALA A 8 0.47 -3.58 -3.97
CA ALA A 8 -0.67 -2.86 -3.40
C ALA A 8 -0.37 -2.37 -1.97
N ALA A 9 0.26 -3.19 -1.13
CA ALA A 9 0.69 -2.80 0.21
C ALA A 9 1.69 -1.64 0.17
N LEU A 10 2.70 -1.72 -0.71
CA LEU A 10 3.71 -0.67 -0.88
C LEU A 10 3.11 0.64 -1.38
N MET A 11 2.20 0.57 -2.35
CA MET A 11 1.51 1.75 -2.90
C MET A 11 0.65 2.43 -1.84
N VAL A 12 -0.16 1.66 -1.09
CA VAL A 12 -1.03 2.18 -0.04
C VAL A 12 -0.20 2.79 1.11
N ALA A 13 0.90 2.14 1.52
CA ALA A 13 1.82 2.69 2.50
C ALA A 13 2.48 4.00 2.02
N SER A 14 2.94 4.03 0.77
CA SER A 14 3.51 5.23 0.16
C SER A 14 2.50 6.38 0.11
N LYS A 15 1.23 6.08 -0.20
CA LYS A 15 0.12 7.04 -0.20
C LYS A 15 -0.23 7.58 1.18
N TYR A 16 -0.12 6.74 2.20
CA TYR A 16 -0.40 7.10 3.57
C TYR A 16 0.71 7.98 4.17
N LEU A 17 1.98 7.73 3.80
CA LEU A 17 3.14 8.43 4.36
C LEU A 17 3.49 9.73 3.63
N ASN A 18 3.23 9.83 2.32
CA ASN A 18 3.56 11.01 1.53
C ASN A 18 2.33 11.87 1.26
N ASP A 19 2.40 13.17 1.53
CA ASP A 19 1.32 14.12 1.18
C ASP A 19 1.25 14.39 -0.34
N LYS A 20 2.36 14.20 -1.05
CA LYS A 20 2.46 14.34 -2.51
C LYS A 20 2.37 13.00 -3.21
N ASN A 21 1.15 12.52 -3.38
CA ASN A 21 0.90 11.18 -3.90
C ASN A 21 1.03 11.06 -5.42
N TYR A 22 1.82 10.08 -5.85
CA TYR A 22 1.83 9.60 -7.22
C TYR A 22 0.46 9.00 -7.56
N ARG A 23 -0.16 9.48 -8.62
CA ARG A 23 -1.46 8.98 -9.10
C ARG A 23 -1.35 7.50 -9.47
N ASN A 24 -2.46 6.75 -9.39
CA ASN A 24 -2.51 5.34 -9.79
C ASN A 24 -2.02 5.08 -11.22
N LYS A 25 -2.10 6.09 -12.10
CA LYS A 25 -1.52 6.05 -13.45
C LYS A 25 0.01 5.92 -13.47
N THR A 26 0.72 6.52 -12.51
CA THR A 26 2.17 6.39 -12.38
C THR A 26 2.54 5.01 -11.85
N TRP A 27 1.80 4.51 -10.86
CA TRP A 27 1.96 3.14 -10.35
C TRP A 27 1.67 2.08 -11.43
N ALA A 28 0.67 2.30 -12.27
CA ALA A 28 0.37 1.46 -13.44
C ALA A 28 1.52 1.40 -14.43
N LYS A 29 2.16 2.55 -14.72
CA LYS A 29 3.37 2.59 -15.55
C LYS A 29 4.55 1.84 -14.91
N ILE A 30 4.81 2.05 -13.63
CA ILE A 30 5.93 1.40 -12.92
C ILE A 30 5.73 -0.11 -12.85
N ALA A 31 4.51 -0.55 -12.56
CA ALA A 31 4.18 -1.97 -12.46
C ALA A 31 3.95 -2.64 -13.82
N SER A 32 3.84 -1.85 -14.91
CA SER A 32 3.41 -2.30 -16.24
C SER A 32 2.12 -3.13 -16.17
N LEU A 33 1.16 -2.63 -15.38
CA LEU A 33 -0.16 -3.24 -15.17
C LEU A 33 -1.24 -2.27 -15.61
N ASP A 34 -2.43 -2.81 -15.87
CA ASP A 34 -3.58 -1.96 -16.17
C ASP A 34 -4.03 -1.16 -14.93
N ILE A 35 -4.54 0.05 -15.18
CA ILE A 35 -5.01 0.94 -14.11
C ILE A 35 -6.19 0.30 -13.37
N ALA A 36 -7.06 -0.43 -14.06
CA ALA A 36 -8.20 -1.10 -13.43
C ALA A 36 -7.73 -2.22 -12.47
N GLU A 37 -6.71 -2.99 -12.85
CA GLU A 37 -6.14 -4.03 -11.97
C GLU A 37 -5.52 -3.43 -10.71
N ILE A 38 -4.80 -2.31 -10.82
CA ILE A 38 -4.20 -1.62 -9.67
C ILE A 38 -5.28 -1.09 -8.74
N ASN A 39 -6.30 -0.43 -9.29
CA ASN A 39 -7.42 0.08 -8.49
C ASN A 39 -8.15 -1.06 -7.76
N ALA A 40 -8.41 -2.17 -8.46
CA ALA A 40 -9.05 -3.34 -7.86
C ALA A 40 -8.19 -3.94 -6.73
N THR A 41 -6.89 -4.10 -6.96
CA THR A 41 -5.97 -4.67 -5.97
C THR A 41 -5.82 -3.77 -4.75
N GLU A 42 -5.80 -2.44 -4.95
CA GLU A 42 -5.80 -1.45 -3.86
C GLU A 42 -7.05 -1.58 -2.98
N VAL A 43 -8.24 -1.63 -3.59
CA VAL A 43 -9.49 -1.77 -2.85
C VAL A 43 -9.55 -3.10 -2.10
N VAL A 44 -9.10 -4.19 -2.73
CA VAL A 44 -9.04 -5.51 -2.06
C VAL A 44 -8.09 -5.47 -0.87
N PHE A 45 -6.92 -4.87 -1.02
CA PHE A 45 -5.96 -4.75 0.08
C PHE A 45 -6.51 -3.89 1.24
N LEU A 46 -7.10 -2.74 0.94
CA LEU A 46 -7.71 -1.87 1.95
C LEU A 46 -8.83 -2.56 2.72
N LYS A 47 -9.66 -3.35 2.02
CA LYS A 47 -10.69 -4.18 2.64
C LYS A 47 -10.10 -5.28 3.52
N LEU A 48 -8.98 -5.89 3.13
CA LEU A 48 -8.33 -6.94 3.92
C LEU A 48 -7.75 -6.42 5.25
N ILE A 49 -7.36 -5.14 5.30
CA ILE A 49 -6.84 -4.50 6.52
C ILE A 49 -7.90 -3.67 7.25
N ASP A 50 -9.16 -3.74 6.84
CA ASP A 50 -10.27 -2.92 7.38
C ASP A 50 -9.94 -1.42 7.48
N TYR A 51 -9.20 -0.91 6.48
CA TYR A 51 -8.71 0.47 6.43
C TYR A 51 -7.86 0.89 7.65
N GLN A 52 -7.34 -0.06 8.44
CA GLN A 52 -6.46 0.16 9.59
C GLN A 52 -5.02 0.43 9.12
N LEU A 53 -4.78 1.64 8.63
CA LEU A 53 -3.46 2.10 8.16
C LEU A 53 -2.63 2.77 9.26
N TYR A 54 -3.28 3.11 10.37
CA TYR A 54 -2.64 3.79 11.48
C TYR A 54 -1.77 2.81 12.29
N VAL A 55 -0.48 3.09 12.32
CA VAL A 55 0.46 2.43 13.23
C VAL A 55 0.84 3.43 14.31
N SER A 56 0.56 3.11 15.56
CA SER A 56 0.95 3.96 16.68
C SER A 56 2.46 3.91 16.89
N LYS A 57 3.05 5.04 17.30
CA LYS A 57 4.47 5.12 17.62
C LYS A 57 4.97 4.02 18.57
N PRO A 58 4.29 3.69 19.69
CA PRO A 58 4.72 2.59 20.55
C PRO A 58 4.65 1.21 19.89
N LEU A 59 3.69 0.99 18.98
CA LEU A 59 3.62 -0.25 18.20
C LEU A 59 4.78 -0.35 17.20
N TYR A 60 5.10 0.77 16.54
CA TYR A 60 6.25 0.85 15.64
C TYR A 60 7.57 0.60 16.37
N ASP A 61 7.80 1.25 17.51
CA ASP A 61 9.00 1.08 18.32
C ASP A 61 9.17 -0.38 18.78
N LYS A 62 8.07 -1.03 19.17
CA LYS A 62 8.05 -2.46 19.50
C LYS A 62 8.43 -3.33 18.29
N TRP A 63 7.89 -3.03 17.11
CA TRP A 63 8.24 -3.76 15.88
C TRP A 63 9.71 -3.60 15.50
N VAL A 64 10.25 -2.38 15.59
CA VAL A 64 11.67 -2.11 15.31
C VAL A 64 12.58 -2.84 16.29
N SER A 65 12.17 -2.97 17.56
CA SER A 65 12.95 -3.71 18.57
C SER A 65 13.00 -5.24 18.35
N LEU A 66 12.08 -5.78 17.54
CA LEU A 66 11.99 -7.22 17.23
C LEU A 66 12.69 -7.59 15.92
N LEU A 67 13.15 -6.60 15.16
CA LEU A 67 13.90 -6.72 13.90
C LEU A 67 15.41 -6.70 14.16
#